data_AF-F0WXQ5-F1
#
_entry.id   AF-F0WXQ5-F1
#
_cell.length_a   1.000
_cell.length_b   1.000
_cell.length_c   1.000
_cell.angle_alpha   90.00
_cell.angle_beta   90.00
_cell.angle_gamma   90.00
#
_symmetry.space_group_name_H-M   'P 1'
#
loop_
_entity.id
_entity.type
_entity.pdbx_description
1 polymer ?
#
loop_
_entity_poly.entity_id
_entity_poly.type
_entity_poly.pdbx_seq_one_letter_code
_entity_poly.pdbx_strand_id
1 'polypeptide(L)'
;MASKPGKKPTQIDRSVGTDKYWETNPQRGRYIPSDSTFFQTLSEAYDNNASEVVIRSLALREVAKSAVDPSFKVELFIPAPKLTTIFGLEDVLASLHRENQTDVWTTSLPHVCDFVFVRGRRIKFHCNDREIAITLGGSSVRCLGKKPQIQPYRQYGEWYYIDLRNVSIGVGDVEIFDHFERFNVHFGTAPYVHQGPLQSRDHAIWSRSKQAPAASFSSTDQQLREIFFLVAKQTSMKAQYTRVDLDEAELAAKQANDTTAKEAVKLLRPLSVASYEEWTDVSNKIVCKKLPVIPEATTISCTEIQRENCGSFI
;
A
#
# COMPACT_ATOMS: atom_id res chain seq x y z
N MET A 1 -12.48 -47.64 21.68
CA MET A 1 -11.84 -46.55 20.92
C MET A 1 -12.78 -46.12 19.81
N ALA A 2 -13.52 -45.03 20.00
CA ALA A 2 -14.48 -44.53 19.00
C ALA A 2 -13.85 -43.35 18.24
N SER A 3 -13.73 -43.48 16.93
CA SER A 3 -13.16 -42.45 16.05
C SER A 3 -14.11 -41.26 15.90
N LYS A 4 -13.60 -40.04 16.10
CA LYS A 4 -14.35 -38.80 15.82
C LYS A 4 -14.60 -38.67 14.32
N PRO A 5 -15.80 -38.26 13.86
CA PRO A 5 -16.06 -38.01 12.46
C PRO A 5 -15.37 -36.71 12.02
N GLY A 6 -14.65 -36.79 10.90
CA GLY A 6 -13.97 -35.65 10.28
C GLY A 6 -14.96 -34.55 9.88
N LYS A 7 -14.64 -33.30 10.23
CA LYS A 7 -15.36 -32.12 9.73
C LYS A 7 -15.21 -32.07 8.21
N LYS A 8 -16.34 -32.21 7.49
CA LYS A 8 -16.42 -31.87 6.06
C LYS A 8 -16.02 -30.40 5.88
N PRO A 9 -15.30 -30.06 4.79
CA PRO A 9 -14.99 -28.67 4.48
C PRO A 9 -16.30 -27.90 4.31
N THR A 10 -16.42 -26.81 5.05
CA THR A 10 -17.52 -25.85 4.97
C THR A 10 -17.67 -25.40 3.51
N GLN A 11 -18.73 -25.86 2.84
CA GLN A 11 -19.17 -25.29 1.58
C GLN A 11 -19.44 -23.80 1.85
N ILE A 12 -18.65 -22.94 1.20
CA ILE A 12 -18.95 -21.51 1.16
C ILE A 12 -20.30 -21.40 0.44
N ASP A 13 -21.32 -20.99 1.20
CA ASP A 13 -22.65 -20.75 0.71
C ASP A 13 -22.59 -19.70 -0.41
N ARG A 14 -22.67 -20.16 -1.67
CA ARG A 14 -22.84 -19.34 -2.86
C ARG A 14 -24.26 -18.78 -2.79
N SER A 15 -24.44 -17.77 -1.95
CA SER A 15 -25.76 -17.21 -1.68
C SER A 15 -26.37 -16.68 -2.99
N VAL A 16 -27.49 -17.30 -3.39
CA VAL A 16 -28.72 -16.89 -4.12
C VAL A 16 -28.67 -15.70 -5.11
N GLY A 17 -27.80 -14.71 -4.96
CA GLY A 17 -27.62 -13.57 -5.86
C GLY A 17 -26.61 -13.77 -6.99
N THR A 18 -25.63 -14.68 -6.88
CA THR A 18 -24.63 -14.90 -7.94
C THR A 18 -25.19 -15.68 -9.13
N ASP A 19 -26.05 -16.66 -8.87
CA ASP A 19 -26.60 -17.52 -9.92
C ASP A 19 -27.58 -16.74 -10.82
N LYS A 20 -28.38 -15.85 -10.21
CA LYS A 20 -29.26 -14.92 -10.92
C LYS A 20 -28.51 -13.93 -11.83
N TYR A 21 -27.26 -13.58 -11.46
CA TYR A 21 -26.44 -12.71 -12.31
C TYR A 21 -26.05 -13.42 -13.61
N TRP A 22 -25.62 -14.68 -13.54
CA TRP A 22 -25.23 -15.49 -14.71
C TRP A 22 -26.40 -15.87 -15.60
N GLU A 23 -27.58 -16.10 -15.01
CA GLU A 23 -28.82 -16.33 -15.77
C GLU A 23 -29.19 -15.13 -16.64
N THR A 24 -28.91 -13.92 -16.15
CA THR A 24 -29.22 -12.66 -16.87
C THR A 24 -28.04 -12.11 -17.67
N ASN A 25 -26.84 -12.63 -17.44
CA ASN A 25 -25.59 -12.21 -18.10
C ASN A 25 -24.80 -13.46 -18.50
N PRO A 26 -25.20 -14.14 -19.60
CA PRO A 26 -24.45 -15.29 -20.08
C PRO A 26 -23.01 -14.86 -20.40
N GLN A 27 -22.06 -15.72 -20.03
CA GLN A 27 -20.64 -15.46 -20.27
C GLN A 27 -20.41 -15.25 -21.76
N ARG A 28 -19.74 -14.14 -22.09
CA ARG A 28 -19.45 -13.80 -23.46
C ARG A 28 -18.13 -14.44 -23.84
N GLY A 29 -18.07 -15.02 -25.03
CA GLY A 29 -16.82 -15.49 -25.59
C GLY A 29 -15.81 -14.34 -25.75
N ARG A 30 -14.57 -14.70 -26.05
CA ARG A 30 -13.49 -13.77 -26.36
C ARG A 30 -13.98 -12.69 -27.35
N TYR A 31 -13.55 -11.45 -27.12
CA TYR A 31 -13.77 -10.37 -28.08
C TYR A 31 -13.21 -10.74 -29.47
N ILE A 32 -14.07 -10.61 -30.48
CA ILE A 32 -13.72 -10.74 -31.90
C ILE A 32 -14.02 -9.38 -32.52
N PRO A 33 -13.02 -8.69 -33.11
CA PRO A 33 -13.25 -7.44 -33.83
C PRO A 33 -14.30 -7.61 -34.93
N SER A 34 -15.10 -6.58 -35.19
CA SER A 34 -16.10 -6.66 -36.25
C SER A 34 -15.46 -6.66 -37.63
N ASP A 35 -15.83 -7.64 -38.45
CA ASP A 35 -15.36 -7.80 -39.83
C ASP A 35 -15.56 -6.54 -40.67
N SER A 36 -16.69 -5.86 -40.51
CA SER A 36 -17.09 -4.69 -41.31
C SER A 36 -16.29 -3.42 -41.08
N THR A 37 -15.49 -3.33 -40.01
CA THR A 37 -14.79 -2.08 -39.66
C THR A 37 -13.32 -2.25 -39.33
N PHE A 38 -12.92 -3.39 -38.76
CA PHE A 38 -11.51 -3.64 -38.45
C PHE A 38 -10.83 -4.39 -39.59
N PHE A 39 -11.31 -5.60 -39.91
CA PHE A 39 -10.72 -6.45 -40.94
C PHE A 39 -10.90 -5.88 -42.34
N GLN A 40 -12.06 -5.31 -42.65
CA GLN A 40 -12.31 -4.68 -43.95
C GLN A 40 -11.35 -3.50 -44.19
N THR A 41 -11.23 -2.56 -43.24
CA THR A 41 -10.31 -1.42 -43.40
C THR A 41 -8.84 -1.84 -43.52
N LEU A 42 -8.44 -2.91 -42.83
CA LEU A 42 -7.10 -3.48 -42.98
C LEU A 42 -6.91 -4.12 -44.36
N SER A 43 -7.89 -4.90 -44.84
CA SER A 43 -7.85 -5.50 -46.18
C SER A 43 -7.73 -4.43 -47.25
N GLU A 44 -8.58 -3.39 -47.20
CA GLU A 44 -8.55 -2.27 -48.12
C GLU A 44 -7.19 -1.54 -48.11
N ALA A 45 -6.54 -1.42 -46.94
CA ALA A 45 -5.22 -0.83 -46.85
C ALA A 45 -4.14 -1.70 -47.53
N TYR A 46 -4.22 -3.03 -47.40
CA TYR A 46 -3.34 -3.95 -48.12
C TYR A 46 -3.59 -3.89 -49.64
N ASP A 47 -4.86 -3.93 -50.06
CA ASP A 47 -5.26 -3.92 -51.47
C ASP A 47 -4.84 -2.62 -52.18
N ASN A 48 -4.82 -1.50 -51.45
CA ASN A 48 -4.36 -0.21 -51.96
C ASN A 48 -2.83 0.01 -51.85
N ASN A 49 -2.05 -1.02 -51.48
CA ASN A 49 -0.61 -0.91 -51.23
C ASN A 49 -0.26 0.25 -50.28
N ALA A 50 -1.03 0.42 -49.21
CA ALA A 50 -0.76 1.45 -48.21
C ALA A 50 0.63 1.26 -47.58
N SER A 51 1.22 2.35 -47.09
CA SER A 51 2.52 2.28 -46.43
C SER A 51 2.47 1.44 -45.15
N GLU A 52 3.61 0.86 -44.78
CA GLU A 52 3.73 0.05 -43.55
C GLU A 52 3.31 0.82 -42.29
N VAL A 53 3.54 2.14 -42.28
CA VAL A 53 3.11 3.03 -41.19
C VAL A 53 1.59 3.06 -41.05
N VAL A 54 0.86 3.11 -42.17
CA VAL A 54 -0.61 3.11 -42.19
C VAL A 54 -1.15 1.74 -41.78
N ILE A 55 -0.57 0.66 -42.30
CA ILE A 55 -0.97 -0.69 -41.92
C ILE A 55 -0.78 -0.91 -40.41
N ARG A 56 0.36 -0.47 -39.87
CA ARG A 56 0.66 -0.56 -38.44
C ARG A 56 -0.30 0.25 -37.59
N SER A 57 -0.65 1.48 -38.00
CA SER A 57 -1.58 2.31 -37.24
C SER A 57 -3.00 1.73 -37.24
N LEU A 58 -3.45 1.15 -38.35
CA LEU A 58 -4.74 0.45 -38.45
C LEU A 58 -4.76 -0.82 -37.58
N ALA A 59 -3.70 -1.62 -37.65
CA ALA A 59 -3.59 -2.88 -36.90
C ALA A 59 -3.58 -2.66 -35.38
N LEU A 60 -3.01 -1.54 -34.91
CA LEU A 60 -2.91 -1.20 -33.50
C LEU A 60 -4.03 -0.28 -33.00
N ARG A 61 -4.99 0.08 -33.86
CA ARG A 61 -6.03 1.09 -33.55
C ARG A 61 -6.84 0.75 -32.30
N GLU A 62 -7.26 -0.50 -32.15
CA GLU A 62 -8.08 -0.93 -31.00
C GLU A 62 -7.30 -0.97 -29.67
N VAL A 63 -5.98 -1.11 -29.75
CA VAL A 63 -5.06 -1.12 -28.58
C VAL A 63 -4.32 0.21 -28.41
N ALA A 64 -4.67 1.25 -29.17
CA ALA A 64 -3.95 2.52 -29.20
C ALA A 64 -3.86 3.19 -27.81
N LYS A 65 -4.91 3.06 -26.99
CA LYS A 65 -4.92 3.57 -25.60
C LYS A 65 -3.85 2.91 -24.74
N SER A 66 -3.68 1.60 -24.91
CA SER A 66 -2.68 0.79 -24.21
C SER A 66 -1.26 1.00 -24.76
N ALA A 67 -1.12 1.50 -25.99
CA ALA A 67 0.18 1.74 -26.62
C ALA A 67 0.89 3.03 -26.13
N VAL A 68 0.22 3.86 -25.34
CA VAL A 68 0.82 5.06 -24.73
C VAL A 68 2.01 4.68 -23.85
N ASP A 69 3.06 5.51 -23.85
CA ASP A 69 4.26 5.27 -23.03
C ASP A 69 3.86 5.11 -21.54
N PRO A 70 4.39 4.09 -20.84
CA PRO A 70 4.12 3.89 -19.42
C PRO A 70 4.35 5.12 -18.54
N SER A 71 5.26 6.03 -18.90
CA SER A 71 5.53 7.26 -18.12
C SER A 71 4.35 8.23 -18.09
N PHE A 72 3.45 8.18 -19.07
CA PHE A 72 2.25 9.01 -19.13
C PHE A 72 1.02 8.32 -18.53
N LYS A 73 1.17 7.07 -18.07
CA LYS A 73 0.08 6.32 -17.45
C LYS A 73 0.10 6.49 -15.94
N VAL A 74 -1.07 6.81 -15.40
CA VAL A 74 -1.33 6.82 -13.96
C VAL A 74 -2.01 5.52 -13.57
N GLU A 75 -1.41 4.74 -12.65
CA GLU A 75 -2.05 3.56 -12.08
C GLU A 75 -3.15 3.99 -11.11
N LEU A 76 -4.35 3.41 -11.28
CA LEU A 76 -5.49 3.53 -10.38
C LEU A 76 -6.01 2.13 -10.06
N PHE A 77 -6.77 2.01 -8.97
CA PHE A 77 -7.45 0.76 -8.66
C PHE A 77 -8.73 0.92 -7.87
N ILE A 78 -9.59 -0.09 -8.00
CA ILE A 78 -10.83 -0.23 -7.24
C ILE A 78 -10.59 -1.34 -6.20
N PRO A 79 -10.53 -1.03 -4.89
CA PRO A 79 -10.51 -2.04 -3.84
C PRO A 79 -11.84 -2.80 -3.82
N ALA A 80 -11.80 -4.06 -4.25
CA ALA A 80 -12.99 -4.89 -4.43
C ALA A 80 -12.69 -6.37 -4.16
N PRO A 81 -12.19 -6.72 -2.95
CA PRO A 81 -11.70 -8.07 -2.67
C PRO A 81 -12.79 -9.14 -2.82
N LYS A 82 -14.00 -8.83 -2.35
CA LYS A 82 -15.15 -9.73 -2.48
C LYS A 82 -15.58 -9.94 -3.94
N LEU A 83 -15.65 -8.88 -4.74
CA LEU A 83 -16.02 -8.99 -6.16
C LEU A 83 -14.96 -9.78 -6.93
N THR A 84 -13.68 -9.47 -6.70
CA THR A 84 -12.55 -10.11 -7.41
C THR A 84 -12.32 -11.57 -7.03
N THR A 85 -12.98 -12.06 -5.97
CA THR A 85 -12.96 -13.48 -5.56
C THR A 85 -14.04 -14.28 -6.28
N ILE A 86 -15.18 -13.64 -6.59
CA ILE A 86 -16.39 -14.31 -7.06
C ILE A 86 -16.54 -14.22 -8.59
N PHE A 87 -16.21 -13.07 -9.16
CA PHE A 87 -16.46 -12.76 -10.57
C PHE A 87 -15.16 -12.72 -11.38
N GLY A 88 -15.26 -12.98 -12.68
CA GLY A 88 -14.16 -12.86 -13.63
C GLY A 88 -13.95 -11.42 -14.11
N LEU A 89 -12.82 -11.19 -14.79
CA LEU A 89 -12.51 -9.89 -15.40
C LEU A 89 -13.59 -9.47 -16.40
N GLU A 90 -14.05 -10.38 -17.25
CA GLU A 90 -15.06 -10.13 -18.28
C GLU A 90 -16.36 -9.58 -17.71
N ASP A 91 -16.79 -10.16 -16.59
CA ASP A 91 -18.05 -9.83 -15.93
C ASP A 91 -18.00 -8.45 -15.30
N VAL A 92 -16.85 -8.13 -14.71
CA VAL A 92 -16.57 -6.82 -14.16
C VAL A 92 -16.49 -5.76 -15.25
N LEU A 93 -15.77 -6.02 -16.35
CA LEU A 93 -15.72 -5.08 -17.46
C LEU A 93 -17.10 -4.85 -18.09
N ALA A 94 -17.88 -5.93 -18.26
CA ALA A 94 -19.24 -5.85 -18.77
C ALA A 94 -20.14 -5.02 -17.83
N SER A 95 -20.04 -5.25 -16.52
CA SER A 95 -20.80 -4.51 -15.52
C SER A 95 -20.40 -3.03 -15.47
N LEU A 96 -19.10 -2.73 -15.44
CA LEU A 96 -18.57 -1.36 -15.45
C LEU A 96 -19.01 -0.57 -16.69
N HIS A 97 -19.25 -1.25 -17.81
CA HIS A 97 -19.74 -0.62 -19.03
C HIS A 97 -21.27 -0.48 -19.09
N ARG A 98 -22.03 -1.48 -18.63
CA ARG A 98 -23.50 -1.52 -18.80
C ARG A 98 -24.29 -0.82 -17.71
N GLU A 99 -23.80 -0.88 -16.48
CA GLU A 99 -24.50 -0.23 -15.38
C GLU A 99 -24.51 1.28 -15.64
N ASN A 100 -25.58 1.98 -15.25
CA ASN A 100 -25.57 3.44 -15.30
C ASN A 100 -24.35 3.90 -14.50
N GLN A 101 -23.46 4.72 -15.02
CA GLN A 101 -22.28 5.16 -14.27
C GLN A 101 -22.46 6.58 -13.71
N THR A 102 -21.46 7.08 -12.99
CA THR A 102 -21.36 8.51 -12.69
C THR A 102 -20.87 9.25 -13.93
N ASP A 103 -21.21 10.53 -14.06
CA ASP A 103 -20.74 11.36 -15.19
C ASP A 103 -19.22 11.42 -15.24
N VAL A 104 -18.58 11.44 -14.07
CA VAL A 104 -17.11 11.36 -13.92
C VAL A 104 -16.56 10.11 -14.60
N TRP A 105 -17.11 8.93 -14.32
CA TRP A 105 -16.64 7.69 -14.94
C TRP A 105 -16.89 7.68 -16.45
N THR A 106 -18.10 8.03 -16.88
CA THR A 106 -18.48 8.02 -18.30
C THR A 106 -17.59 8.93 -19.14
N THR A 107 -17.30 10.14 -18.64
CA THR A 107 -16.42 11.11 -19.31
C THR A 107 -14.97 10.64 -19.35
N SER A 108 -14.56 9.81 -18.39
CA SER A 108 -13.18 9.31 -18.28
C SER A 108 -12.90 8.04 -19.09
N LEU A 109 -13.92 7.31 -19.56
CA LEU A 109 -13.77 6.07 -20.35
C LEU A 109 -12.83 6.17 -21.56
N PRO A 110 -12.73 7.29 -22.30
CA PRO A 110 -11.76 7.44 -23.37
C PRO A 110 -10.30 7.31 -22.90
N HIS A 111 -10.02 7.60 -21.63
CA HIS A 111 -8.69 7.72 -21.06
C HIS A 111 -8.24 6.50 -20.25
N VAL A 112 -9.19 5.62 -19.89
CA VAL A 112 -8.94 4.44 -19.08
C VAL A 112 -8.60 3.23 -19.95
N CYS A 113 -7.57 2.46 -19.56
CA CYS A 113 -7.09 1.28 -20.27
C CYS A 113 -6.44 0.24 -19.31
N ASP A 114 -6.01 -0.90 -19.87
CA ASP A 114 -5.17 -1.89 -19.20
C ASP A 114 -5.73 -2.41 -17.86
N PHE A 115 -6.99 -2.85 -17.87
CA PHE A 115 -7.61 -3.44 -16.69
C PHE A 115 -6.95 -4.79 -16.34
N VAL A 116 -6.45 -4.88 -15.10
CA VAL A 116 -5.83 -6.08 -14.54
C VAL A 116 -6.58 -6.49 -13.28
N PHE A 117 -6.91 -7.78 -13.21
CA PHE A 117 -7.68 -8.34 -12.12
C PHE A 117 -6.76 -9.04 -11.12
N VAL A 118 -6.71 -8.52 -9.89
CA VAL A 118 -5.96 -9.14 -8.80
C VAL A 118 -6.94 -9.84 -7.86
N ARG A 119 -7.03 -11.17 -8.01
CA ARG A 119 -7.99 -12.01 -7.28
C ARG A 119 -7.92 -11.78 -5.76
N GLY A 120 -9.09 -11.62 -5.15
CA GLY A 120 -9.21 -11.40 -3.71
C GLY A 120 -8.74 -10.03 -3.21
N ARG A 121 -8.39 -9.10 -4.12
CA ARG A 121 -7.83 -7.80 -3.75
C ARG A 121 -8.52 -6.63 -4.46
N ARG A 122 -8.16 -6.40 -5.73
CA ARG A 122 -8.49 -5.16 -6.43
C ARG A 122 -8.53 -5.32 -7.94
N ILE A 123 -9.11 -4.31 -8.57
CA ILE A 123 -9.13 -4.14 -10.02
C ILE A 123 -8.17 -3.00 -10.33
N LYS A 124 -7.04 -3.28 -10.95
CA LYS A 124 -6.07 -2.26 -11.39
C LYS A 124 -6.41 -1.80 -12.80
N PHE A 125 -6.11 -0.56 -13.12
CA PHE A 125 -6.21 -0.01 -14.47
C PHE A 125 -5.32 1.23 -14.59
N HIS A 126 -5.09 1.66 -15.83
CA HIS A 126 -4.32 2.86 -16.12
C HIS A 126 -5.21 3.96 -16.67
N CYS A 127 -4.87 5.20 -16.35
CA CYS A 127 -5.42 6.39 -16.99
C CYS A 127 -4.29 7.12 -17.73
N ASN A 128 -4.50 7.46 -18.99
CA ASN A 128 -3.51 8.17 -19.82
C ASN A 128 -3.53 9.70 -19.64
N ASP A 129 -4.38 10.20 -18.74
CA ASP A 129 -4.52 11.61 -18.42
C ASP A 129 -4.49 11.78 -16.89
N ARG A 130 -3.57 12.62 -16.43
CA ARG A 130 -3.34 12.84 -15.00
C ARG A 130 -4.46 13.64 -14.33
N GLU A 131 -5.03 14.64 -15.01
CA GLU A 131 -6.09 15.46 -14.44
C GLU A 131 -7.36 14.62 -14.26
N ILE A 132 -7.67 13.81 -15.26
CA ILE A 132 -8.77 12.85 -15.22
C ILE A 132 -8.53 11.79 -14.13
N ALA A 133 -7.29 11.31 -13.98
CA ALA A 133 -6.96 10.38 -12.90
C ALA A 133 -7.18 10.98 -11.49
N ILE A 134 -6.87 12.27 -11.31
CA ILE A 134 -7.15 12.99 -10.06
C ILE A 134 -8.66 13.05 -9.79
N THR A 135 -9.46 13.39 -10.81
CA THR A 135 -10.92 13.46 -10.68
C THR A 135 -11.57 12.08 -10.47
N LEU A 136 -11.04 11.04 -11.12
CA LEU A 136 -11.48 9.65 -10.91
C LEU A 136 -11.14 9.16 -9.50
N GLY A 137 -9.98 9.53 -8.97
CA GLY A 137 -9.52 9.13 -7.66
C GLY A 137 -10.51 9.54 -6.56
N GLY A 138 -11.00 8.57 -5.79
CA GLY A 138 -11.99 8.81 -4.75
C GLY A 138 -13.43 8.91 -5.26
N SER A 139 -13.67 8.83 -6.58
CA SER A 139 -15.03 8.74 -7.13
C SER A 139 -15.59 7.33 -6.99
N SER A 140 -16.92 7.21 -6.93
CA SER A 140 -17.61 5.91 -6.86
C SER A 140 -18.00 5.42 -8.25
N VAL A 141 -17.81 4.12 -8.48
CA VAL A 141 -18.27 3.43 -9.70
C VAL A 141 -19.33 2.41 -9.34
N ARG A 142 -20.22 2.10 -10.29
CA ARG A 142 -21.18 1.00 -10.13
C ARG A 142 -20.63 -0.26 -10.77
N CYS A 143 -20.53 -1.33 -9.99
CA CYS A 143 -19.97 -2.59 -10.43
C CYS A 143 -20.64 -3.75 -9.69
N LEU A 144 -21.28 -4.63 -10.45
CA LEU A 144 -22.01 -5.82 -10.02
C LEU A 144 -23.07 -5.46 -8.96
N GLY A 145 -23.80 -4.36 -9.21
CA GLY A 145 -24.79 -3.81 -8.30
C GLY A 145 -24.22 -3.25 -6.99
N LYS A 146 -22.89 -3.16 -6.86
CA LYS A 146 -22.20 -2.49 -5.74
C LYS A 146 -21.68 -1.13 -6.18
N LYS A 147 -21.34 -0.28 -5.20
CA LYS A 147 -20.79 1.06 -5.42
C LYS A 147 -19.38 1.19 -4.81
N PRO A 148 -18.39 0.43 -5.29
CA PRO A 148 -17.03 0.59 -4.77
C PRO A 148 -16.48 1.97 -5.16
N GLN A 149 -15.59 2.48 -4.32
CA GLN A 149 -14.91 3.76 -4.53
C GLN A 149 -13.53 3.47 -5.13
N ILE A 150 -13.13 4.23 -6.15
CA ILE A 150 -11.78 4.21 -6.70
C ILE A 150 -10.84 4.76 -5.63
N GLN A 151 -9.67 4.15 -5.45
CA GLN A 151 -8.62 4.67 -4.57
C GLN A 151 -8.37 6.15 -4.87
N PRO A 152 -8.34 7.05 -3.86
CA PRO A 152 -7.95 8.44 -4.06
C PRO A 152 -6.58 8.53 -4.74
N TYR A 153 -6.47 9.40 -5.75
CA TYR A 153 -5.21 9.63 -6.44
C TYR A 153 -4.17 10.15 -5.43
N ARG A 154 -2.98 9.56 -5.47
CA ARG A 154 -1.84 9.99 -4.66
C ARG A 154 -0.62 10.06 -5.56
N GLN A 155 -0.15 11.27 -5.84
CA GLN A 155 1.04 11.49 -6.66
C GLN A 155 2.27 10.72 -6.16
N TYR A 156 2.39 10.59 -4.83
CA TYR A 156 3.50 9.92 -4.17
C TYR A 156 3.09 8.57 -3.57
N GLY A 157 1.89 8.05 -3.88
CA GLY A 157 1.36 6.83 -3.27
C GLY A 157 2.14 5.56 -3.63
N GLU A 158 2.93 5.60 -4.70
CA GLU A 158 3.77 4.49 -5.15
C GLU A 158 5.23 4.60 -4.68
N TRP A 159 5.57 5.69 -3.99
CA TRP A 159 6.92 5.92 -3.52
C TRP A 159 7.22 5.03 -2.32
N TYR A 160 8.47 4.59 -2.25
CA TYR A 160 8.97 3.81 -1.13
C TYR A 160 9.06 4.71 0.10
N TYR A 161 8.71 4.19 1.26
CA TYR A 161 8.83 4.89 2.51
C TYR A 161 9.31 3.96 3.62
N ILE A 162 9.84 4.56 4.68
CA ILE A 162 10.40 3.87 5.84
C ILE A 162 9.65 4.37 7.07
N ASP A 163 9.03 3.47 7.81
CA ASP A 163 8.38 3.79 9.07
C ASP A 163 9.40 3.72 10.21
N LEU A 164 9.65 4.86 10.83
CA LEU A 164 10.45 4.97 12.05
C LEU A 164 9.54 4.88 13.27
N ARG A 165 9.73 3.82 14.04
CA ARG A 165 8.95 3.49 15.23
C ARG A 165 9.80 3.62 16.48
N ASN A 166 9.14 4.04 17.56
CA ASN A 166 9.75 4.28 18.86
C ASN A 166 10.84 5.36 18.79
N VAL A 167 10.53 6.47 18.13
CA VAL A 167 11.44 7.60 18.02
C VAL A 167 11.67 8.22 19.41
N SER A 168 12.92 8.19 19.88
CA SER A 168 13.36 8.69 21.19
C SER A 168 13.08 10.18 21.39
N ILE A 169 12.83 10.58 22.64
CA ILE A 169 12.50 11.97 23.03
C ILE A 169 13.62 12.98 22.70
N GLY A 170 14.87 12.51 22.63
CA GLY A 170 16.03 13.33 22.33
C GLY A 170 16.38 13.48 20.85
N VAL A 171 15.65 12.83 19.95
CA VAL A 171 15.92 12.90 18.50
C VAL A 171 14.84 13.76 17.84
N GLY A 172 15.26 14.84 17.20
CA GLY A 172 14.38 15.74 16.47
C GLY A 172 14.35 15.44 14.96
N ASP A 173 13.47 16.16 14.27
CA ASP A 173 13.19 15.92 12.86
C ASP A 173 14.39 16.29 11.96
N VAL A 174 15.21 17.25 12.40
CA VAL A 174 16.43 17.67 11.70
C VAL A 174 17.48 16.56 11.75
N GLU A 175 17.66 15.90 12.90
CA GLU A 175 18.59 14.78 13.00
C GLU A 175 18.13 13.58 12.17
N ILE A 176 16.83 13.33 12.13
CA ILE A 176 16.23 12.31 11.28
C ILE A 176 16.48 12.66 9.81
N PHE A 177 16.19 13.90 9.41
CA PHE A 177 16.42 14.40 8.07
C PHE A 177 17.88 14.21 7.64
N ASP A 178 18.83 14.74 8.42
CA ASP A 178 20.26 14.69 8.12
C ASP A 178 20.79 13.26 8.02
N HIS A 179 20.24 12.34 8.82
CA HIS A 179 20.62 10.93 8.73
C HIS A 179 20.27 10.32 7.37
N PHE A 180 19.03 10.50 6.89
CA PHE A 180 18.60 9.92 5.62
C PHE A 180 19.14 10.68 4.40
N GLU A 181 19.40 11.98 4.53
CA GLU A 181 20.02 12.80 3.48
C GLU A 181 21.44 12.31 3.16
N ARG A 182 22.24 11.93 4.17
CA ARG A 182 23.59 11.35 3.99
C ARG A 182 23.60 10.10 3.12
N PHE A 183 22.49 9.37 3.09
CA PHE A 183 22.33 8.16 2.31
C PHE A 183 21.54 8.39 1.00
N ASN A 184 21.22 9.65 0.67
CA ASN A 184 20.42 10.03 -0.48
C ASN A 184 19.05 9.30 -0.54
N VAL A 185 18.46 9.06 0.63
CA VAL A 185 17.21 8.29 0.79
C VAL A 185 15.99 9.19 0.91
N HIS A 186 16.15 10.51 0.85
CA HIS A 186 15.13 11.42 1.35
C HIS A 186 14.39 12.23 0.27
N PHE A 187 13.08 12.41 0.52
CA PHE A 187 12.23 13.40 -0.15
C PHE A 187 11.46 14.26 0.85
N GLY A 188 10.92 13.64 1.91
CA GLY A 188 10.13 14.31 2.93
C GLY A 188 9.96 13.45 4.18
N THR A 189 9.92 14.11 5.34
CA THR A 189 9.62 13.53 6.66
C THR A 189 8.22 13.95 7.07
N ALA A 190 7.40 13.00 7.50
CA ALA A 190 6.07 13.29 8.04
C ALA A 190 5.82 12.45 9.31
N PRO A 191 4.98 12.91 10.24
CA PRO A 191 4.57 12.08 11.37
C PRO A 191 3.80 10.85 10.86
N TYR A 192 4.03 9.70 11.50
CA TYR A 192 3.40 8.43 11.13
C TYR A 192 1.88 8.45 11.35
N VAL A 193 1.41 9.04 12.47
CA VAL A 193 -0.01 9.31 12.73
C VAL A 193 -0.22 10.82 12.80
N HIS A 194 -1.22 11.28 12.06
CA HIS A 194 -1.68 12.67 12.08
C HIS A 194 -3.20 12.71 12.24
N GLN A 195 -3.71 13.28 13.33
CA GLN A 195 -5.15 13.39 13.62
C GLN A 195 -5.46 14.79 14.16
N GLY A 196 -5.96 15.67 13.28
CA GLY A 196 -6.16 17.08 13.62
C GLY A 196 -4.84 17.75 14.02
N PRO A 197 -4.75 18.43 15.18
CA PRO A 197 -3.49 19.01 15.66
C PRO A 197 -2.54 17.99 16.31
N LEU A 198 -2.98 16.74 16.49
CA LEU A 198 -2.21 15.71 17.19
C LEU A 198 -1.31 14.97 16.20
N GLN A 199 -0.02 14.86 16.54
CA GLN A 199 1.00 14.21 15.73
C GLN A 199 1.74 13.17 16.56
N SER A 200 2.00 11.99 15.98
CA SER A 200 2.87 11.01 16.60
C SER A 200 4.32 11.44 16.53
N ARG A 201 5.12 10.93 17.47
CA ARG A 201 6.58 11.05 17.41
C ARG A 201 7.23 10.08 16.42
N ASP A 202 6.56 8.97 16.14
CA ASP A 202 6.92 8.09 15.02
C ASP A 202 6.82 8.87 13.70
N HIS A 203 7.68 8.51 12.74
CA HIS A 203 7.80 9.20 11.46
C HIS A 203 7.72 8.24 10.29
N ALA A 204 7.24 8.73 9.15
CA ALA A 204 7.35 8.08 7.85
C ALA A 204 8.30 8.91 6.98
N ILE A 205 9.36 8.26 6.49
CA ILE A 205 10.38 8.86 5.64
C ILE A 205 10.13 8.43 4.21
N TRP A 206 9.84 9.38 3.33
CA TRP A 206 9.54 9.10 1.92
C TRP A 206 10.78 9.24 1.06
N SER A 207 10.96 8.32 0.11
CA SER A 207 12.00 8.37 -0.90
C SER A 207 11.41 8.73 -2.28
N ARG A 208 12.15 9.45 -3.13
CA ARG A 208 11.74 9.73 -4.52
C ARG A 208 11.74 8.49 -5.44
N SER A 209 11.97 7.30 -4.89
CA SER A 209 12.05 6.04 -5.64
C SER A 209 10.88 5.11 -5.29
N LYS A 210 10.41 4.33 -6.26
CA LYS A 210 9.49 3.21 -6.03
C LYS A 210 10.21 1.97 -5.47
N GLN A 211 11.53 1.94 -5.58
CA GLN A 211 12.39 0.85 -5.11
C GLN A 211 12.95 1.17 -3.74
N ALA A 212 13.20 0.13 -2.95
CA ALA A 212 13.85 0.28 -1.66
C ALA A 212 15.25 0.90 -1.85
N PRO A 213 15.56 2.02 -1.17
CA PRO A 213 16.89 2.62 -1.20
C PRO A 213 17.95 1.64 -0.69
N ALA A 214 19.15 1.66 -1.27
CA ALA A 214 20.23 0.75 -0.87
C ALA A 214 20.57 0.85 0.63
N ALA A 215 20.47 2.04 1.22
CA ALA A 215 20.69 2.24 2.66
C ALA A 215 19.57 1.68 3.55
N SER A 216 18.52 1.10 2.98
CA SER A 216 17.55 0.28 3.71
C SER A 216 18.09 -1.12 4.05
N PHE A 217 19.23 -1.50 3.49
CA PHE A 217 19.83 -2.82 3.63
C PHE A 217 21.19 -2.73 4.32
N SER A 218 21.54 -3.78 5.06
CA SER A 218 22.86 -3.99 5.62
C SER A 218 23.88 -4.32 4.51
N SER A 219 25.17 -4.35 4.87
CA SER A 219 26.24 -4.85 3.99
C SER A 219 26.06 -6.32 3.59
N THR A 220 25.20 -7.07 4.30
CA THR A 220 24.82 -8.46 4.03
C THR A 220 23.51 -8.59 3.26
N ASP A 221 23.00 -7.50 2.67
CA ASP A 221 21.76 -7.44 1.89
C ASP A 221 20.49 -7.79 2.70
N GLN A 222 20.56 -7.70 4.03
CA GLN A 222 19.39 -7.87 4.89
C GLN A 222 18.73 -6.52 5.15
N GLN A 223 17.40 -6.48 5.16
CA GLN A 223 16.68 -5.28 5.57
C GLN A 223 17.11 -4.89 6.97
N LEU A 224 17.50 -3.62 7.13
CA LEU A 224 17.77 -3.06 8.43
C LEU A 224 16.50 -3.16 9.28
N ARG A 225 16.66 -3.21 10.60
CA ARG A 225 15.52 -3.23 11.53
C ARG A 225 15.65 -2.17 12.60
N GLU A 226 16.86 -1.66 12.80
CA GLU A 226 17.15 -0.68 13.83
C GLU A 226 18.09 0.40 13.31
N ILE A 227 17.86 1.63 13.75
CA ILE A 227 18.66 2.81 13.40
C ILE A 227 19.10 3.49 14.69
N PHE A 228 20.38 3.88 14.74
CA PHE A 228 21.00 4.52 15.87
C PHE A 228 21.37 5.97 15.52
N PHE A 229 20.89 6.91 16.33
CA PHE A 229 21.22 8.33 16.20
C PHE A 229 22.29 8.70 17.22
N LEU A 230 23.29 9.50 16.80
CA LEU A 230 24.46 9.84 17.61
C LEU A 230 24.15 10.84 18.74
N VAL A 231 23.04 11.56 18.67
CA VAL A 231 22.77 12.76 19.49
C VAL A 231 22.22 12.43 20.88
N ALA A 232 21.60 11.27 21.07
CA ALA A 232 21.13 10.80 22.36
C ALA A 232 21.79 9.46 22.65
N LYS A 233 22.60 9.36 23.72
CA LYS A 233 23.25 8.13 24.23
C LYS A 233 22.60 6.86 23.67
N GLN A 234 23.20 6.32 22.60
CA GLN A 234 22.89 5.05 21.94
C GLN A 234 21.45 4.54 22.15
N THR A 235 20.46 5.29 21.66
CA THR A 235 19.05 4.81 21.65
C THR A 235 18.79 4.11 20.33
N SER A 236 18.44 2.82 20.38
CA SER A 236 17.97 2.07 19.20
C SER A 236 16.54 2.45 18.89
N MET A 237 16.27 2.76 17.62
CA MET A 237 14.91 2.90 17.09
C MET A 237 14.59 1.71 16.22
N LYS A 238 13.31 1.35 16.11
CA LYS A 238 12.89 0.29 15.19
C LYS A 238 12.50 0.92 13.85
N ALA A 239 13.18 0.51 12.79
CA ALA A 239 12.80 0.86 11.42
C ALA A 239 11.99 -0.31 10.83
N GLN A 240 10.78 0.00 10.40
CA GLN A 240 9.94 -0.92 9.63
C GLN A 240 9.94 -0.48 8.17
N TYR A 241 10.46 -1.35 7.33
CA TYR A 241 10.55 -1.15 5.90
C TYR A 241 9.28 -1.66 5.27
N THR A 242 8.40 -0.73 4.93
CA THR A 242 7.12 -1.08 4.34
C THR A 242 7.09 -0.50 2.94
N ARG A 243 7.08 -1.38 1.94
CA ARG A 243 6.47 -0.99 0.69
C ARG A 243 4.97 -1.05 0.93
N VAL A 244 4.27 0.07 0.83
CA VAL A 244 2.82 -0.03 0.68
C VAL A 244 2.61 -0.66 -0.70
N ASP A 245 2.45 -1.98 -0.70
CA ASP A 245 1.36 -2.52 -1.50
C ASP A 245 0.09 -2.13 -0.75
N LEU A 246 -0.72 -1.26 -1.36
CA LEU A 246 -1.98 -0.73 -0.79
C LEU A 246 -2.96 -1.86 -0.36
N ASP A 247 -2.63 -3.11 -0.70
CA ASP A 247 -3.31 -4.36 -0.34
C ASP A 247 -3.25 -4.72 1.16
N GLU A 248 -2.18 -4.40 1.91
CA GLU A 248 -1.98 -4.91 3.27
C GLU A 248 -2.42 -3.90 4.36
N ALA A 249 -2.23 -2.60 4.12
CA ALA A 249 -2.61 -1.54 5.05
C ALA A 249 -4.14 -1.40 5.23
N GLU A 250 -4.92 -1.64 4.16
CA GLU A 250 -6.39 -1.62 4.23
C GLU A 250 -6.97 -2.88 4.91
N LEU A 251 -6.26 -4.01 4.81
CA LEU A 251 -6.62 -5.26 5.48
C LEU A 251 -6.32 -5.18 6.99
N ALA A 252 -5.16 -4.60 7.36
CA ALA A 252 -4.78 -4.36 8.75
C ALA A 252 -5.73 -3.36 9.44
N ALA A 253 -6.15 -2.30 8.73
CA ALA A 253 -7.12 -1.33 9.25
C ALA A 253 -8.55 -1.91 9.45
N LYS A 254 -8.92 -2.97 8.70
CA LYS A 254 -10.18 -3.69 8.90
C LYS A 254 -10.08 -4.77 9.99
N GLN A 255 -8.96 -5.48 10.09
CA GLN A 255 -8.74 -6.49 11.14
C GLN A 255 -8.64 -5.87 12.54
N ALA A 256 -8.13 -4.64 12.66
CA ALA A 256 -8.13 -3.90 13.92
C ALA A 256 -9.56 -3.51 14.40
N ASN A 257 -10.51 -3.34 13.47
CA ASN A 257 -11.89 -2.95 13.79
C ASN A 257 -12.83 -4.15 14.01
N ASP A 258 -12.50 -5.34 13.49
CA ASP A 258 -13.34 -6.54 13.62
C ASP A 258 -13.06 -7.39 14.88
N THR A 259 -12.07 -7.03 15.71
CA THR A 259 -11.73 -7.78 16.94
C THR A 259 -12.30 -7.15 18.21
N THR A 260 -13.46 -6.49 18.12
CA THR A 260 -14.23 -6.08 19.32
C THR A 260 -15.40 -7.03 19.55
N ALA A 261 -15.09 -8.26 19.95
CA ALA A 261 -16.05 -9.14 20.62
C ALA A 261 -15.78 -9.06 22.13
N LYS A 262 -16.81 -8.63 22.86
CA LYS A 262 -16.87 -8.50 24.32
C LYS A 262 -16.40 -9.78 25.02
N GLU A 263 -15.36 -9.66 25.85
CA GLU A 263 -15.20 -10.53 27.01
C GLU A 263 -14.81 -9.67 28.22
N ALA A 264 -15.56 -9.82 29.31
CA ALA A 264 -15.43 -9.02 30.51
C ALA A 264 -14.18 -9.44 31.30
N VAL A 265 -13.12 -8.65 31.22
CA VAL A 265 -11.97 -8.79 32.12
C VAL A 265 -12.29 -8.10 33.45
N LYS A 266 -12.28 -8.88 34.53
CA LYS A 266 -12.40 -8.42 35.92
C LYS A 266 -11.40 -7.30 36.20
N LEU A 267 -11.89 -6.11 36.48
CA LEU A 267 -11.14 -5.03 37.13
C LEU A 267 -10.71 -5.49 38.52
N LEU A 268 -9.42 -5.75 38.71
CA LEU A 268 -8.80 -5.73 40.03
C LEU A 268 -8.61 -4.26 40.44
N ARG A 269 -8.98 -3.97 41.69
CA ARG A 269 -9.02 -2.64 42.32
C ARG A 269 -7.67 -1.89 42.23
N PRO A 270 -7.70 -0.55 42.30
CA PRO A 270 -6.49 0.28 42.21
C PRO A 270 -5.59 0.12 43.43
N LEU A 271 -4.27 0.07 43.17
CA LEU A 271 -3.25 0.38 44.16
C LEU A 271 -3.35 1.87 44.51
N SER A 272 -3.17 2.16 45.80
CA SER A 272 -3.36 3.45 46.45
C SER A 272 -2.56 4.61 45.83
N VAL A 273 -3.13 5.81 45.92
CA VAL A 273 -2.49 7.09 45.61
C VAL A 273 -1.27 7.29 46.51
N ALA A 274 -0.06 7.14 45.96
CA ALA A 274 1.12 7.77 46.54
C ALA A 274 1.08 9.26 46.19
N SER A 275 1.28 10.11 47.19
CA SER A 275 1.18 11.57 47.07
C SER A 275 2.33 12.15 46.24
N TYR A 276 2.03 13.25 45.57
CA TYR A 276 2.87 13.99 44.62
C TYR A 276 4.18 14.56 45.19
N GLU A 277 4.48 14.37 46.49
CA GLU A 277 5.64 14.96 47.17
C GLU A 277 6.93 14.10 47.09
N GLU A 278 6.83 12.80 46.80
CA GLU A 278 8.01 11.90 46.73
C GLU A 278 8.82 12.00 45.42
N TRP A 279 8.29 12.63 44.37
CA TRP A 279 8.99 12.76 43.08
C TRP A 279 9.94 13.96 43.00
N THR A 280 9.77 14.96 43.87
CA THR A 280 10.58 16.20 43.86
C THR A 280 11.95 16.07 44.57
N ASP A 281 12.18 14.99 45.32
CA ASP A 281 13.40 14.84 46.14
C ASP A 281 14.54 14.09 45.45
N VAL A 282 14.26 13.39 44.34
CA VAL A 282 15.27 12.61 43.59
C VAL A 282 16.00 13.46 42.53
N SER A 283 15.40 14.56 42.05
CA SER A 283 15.99 15.38 40.97
C SER A 283 17.11 16.33 41.46
N ASN A 284 17.20 16.60 42.77
CA ASN A 284 18.17 17.55 43.33
C ASN A 284 19.51 16.93 43.76
N LYS A 285 19.75 15.62 43.57
CA LYS A 285 20.97 14.94 44.05
C LYS A 285 21.98 14.50 42.99
N ILE A 286 21.78 14.81 41.70
CA ILE A 286 22.76 14.45 40.65
C ILE A 286 23.44 15.70 40.10
N VAL A 287 24.36 16.25 40.88
CA VAL A 287 25.37 17.21 40.40
C VAL A 287 26.64 16.43 40.07
N CYS A 288 26.88 16.12 38.79
CA CYS A 288 28.16 15.60 38.36
C CYS A 288 29.19 16.74 38.31
N LYS A 289 30.08 16.77 39.31
CA LYS A 289 31.31 17.56 39.30
C LYS A 289 32.37 16.82 38.46
N LYS A 290 32.89 17.51 37.43
CA LYS A 290 33.94 17.16 36.45
C LYS A 290 33.52 16.37 35.20
N LEU A 291 33.86 16.97 34.05
CA LEU A 291 33.89 16.35 32.72
C LEU A 291 35.14 15.44 32.62
N PRO A 292 35.02 14.20 32.09
CA PRO A 292 36.18 13.42 31.69
C PRO A 292 36.68 13.87 30.30
N VAL A 293 38.00 13.92 30.17
CA VAL A 293 38.73 14.18 28.91
C VAL A 293 38.61 12.95 28.00
N ILE A 294 38.30 13.16 26.72
CA ILE A 294 38.17 12.12 25.69
C ILE A 294 39.56 11.83 25.10
N PRO A 295 40.00 10.56 24.98
CA PRO A 295 41.15 10.23 24.13
C PRO A 295 40.73 10.20 22.66
N GLU A 296 41.52 10.84 21.82
CA GLU A 296 41.37 10.85 20.36
C GLU A 296 41.52 9.45 19.76
N ALA A 297 40.72 9.25 18.69
CA ALA A 297 40.74 8.15 17.74
C ALA A 297 40.50 6.73 18.29
N THR A 298 39.29 6.20 18.08
CA THR A 298 39.16 4.74 17.88
C THR A 298 38.01 4.39 16.93
N THR A 299 38.43 3.63 15.92
CA THR A 299 37.75 2.81 14.92
C THR A 299 36.31 2.38 15.26
N ILE A 300 35.40 2.59 14.30
CA ILE A 300 34.05 2.00 14.30
C ILE A 300 34.19 0.48 14.16
N SER A 301 33.84 -0.27 15.20
CA SER A 301 33.62 -1.71 15.11
C SER A 301 32.12 -2.00 15.05
N CYS A 302 31.66 -2.63 13.96
CA CYS A 302 30.38 -3.31 13.94
C CYS A 302 30.54 -4.65 14.66
N THR A 303 29.94 -4.80 15.84
CA THR A 303 29.89 -6.09 16.53
C THR A 303 28.62 -6.83 16.11
N GLU A 304 28.79 -7.96 15.44
CA GLU A 304 27.73 -8.93 15.17
C GLU A 304 27.28 -9.56 16.51
N ILE A 305 26.01 -9.42 16.87
CA ILE A 305 25.47 -10.10 18.04
C ILE A 305 25.16 -11.55 17.64
N GLN A 306 26.02 -12.47 18.07
CA GLN A 306 25.76 -13.90 18.00
C GLN A 306 24.54 -14.28 18.84
N ARG A 307 23.65 -15.08 18.24
CA ARG A 307 22.45 -15.64 18.86
C ARG A 307 22.80 -16.76 19.85
N GLU A 308 23.29 -16.43 21.03
CA GLU A 308 23.27 -17.38 22.16
C GLU A 308 23.01 -16.62 23.47
N ASN A 309 21.73 -16.54 23.86
CA ASN A 309 21.25 -16.56 25.26
C ASN A 309 19.73 -16.34 25.29
N CYS A 310 18.97 -17.37 24.89
CA CYS A 310 17.62 -17.57 25.41
C CYS A 310 17.75 -18.31 26.75
N GLY A 311 17.94 -17.55 27.82
CA GLY A 311 17.91 -18.03 29.20
C GLY A 311 16.95 -17.19 30.01
N SER A 312 15.70 -17.68 30.12
CA SER A 312 14.83 -17.60 31.29
C SER A 312 14.81 -16.31 32.12
N PHE A 313 13.68 -15.60 32.15
CA PHE A 313 13.04 -15.19 33.41
C PHE A 313 11.51 -15.18 33.21
N ILE A 314 10.84 -15.61 34.28
CA ILE A 314 9.40 -15.90 34.45
C ILE A 314 8.53 -14.68 34.20
#